data_AF-A0A534SYT1-F1
#
_entry.id   AF-A0A534SYT1-F1
#
_cell.length_a   1.000
_cell.length_b   1.000
_cell.length_c   1.000
_cell.angle_alpha   90.00
_cell.angle_beta   90.00
_cell.angle_gamma   90.00
#
_symmetry.space_group_name_H-M   'P 1'
#
loop_
_entity.id
_entity.type
_entity.pdbx_description
1 polymer ?
#
loop_
_entity_poly.entity_id
_entity_poly.type
_entity_poly.pdbx_seq_one_letter_code
_entity_poly.pdbx_strand_id
1 'polypeptide(L)'
;MSDKTGVMRRPVAFERPWQPSAFSFYLPSLLMTVLLLIVAFLVLTPLCLMIFNSFQTARPGQPVVWGLEGWVKAFTTPGIIKAITNTFTLAAARQAIALLVGSYFAWLIARTDIPLKGTLEFLF
;
A
#
# COMPACT_ATOMS: atom_id res chain seq x y z
N MET A 1 -33.10 54.94 -18.47
CA MET A 1 -32.27 55.51 -17.39
C MET A 1 -32.81 54.92 -16.09
N SER A 2 -31.98 54.13 -15.38
CA SER A 2 -32.29 53.40 -14.13
C SER A 2 -33.43 52.35 -14.22
N ASP A 3 -33.38 51.18 -13.60
CA ASP A 3 -32.59 50.78 -12.45
C ASP A 3 -32.28 49.28 -12.48
N LYS A 4 -31.01 48.95 -12.33
CA LYS A 4 -30.53 47.60 -12.05
C LYS A 4 -30.54 47.47 -10.53
N THR A 5 -31.38 46.64 -9.92
CA THR A 5 -31.06 46.00 -8.62
C THR A 5 -32.20 45.14 -8.12
N GLY A 6 -32.11 43.84 -8.37
CA GLY A 6 -32.97 42.84 -7.74
C GLY A 6 -32.36 41.46 -7.76
N VAL A 7 -31.03 41.36 -7.90
CA VAL A 7 -30.33 40.07 -7.75
C VAL A 7 -30.30 39.77 -6.26
N MET A 8 -31.34 39.08 -5.79
CA MET A 8 -31.38 38.44 -4.47
C MET A 8 -30.12 37.57 -4.32
N ARG A 9 -29.11 38.10 -3.64
CA ARG A 9 -27.99 37.32 -3.13
C ARG A 9 -28.54 36.44 -2.01
N ARG A 10 -28.93 35.21 -2.34
CA ARG A 10 -29.10 34.17 -1.32
C ARG A 10 -27.71 33.92 -0.73
N PRO A 11 -27.47 34.14 0.58
CA PRO A 11 -26.24 33.66 1.17
C PRO A 11 -26.25 32.14 1.07
N VAL A 12 -25.27 31.57 0.38
CA VAL A 12 -25.02 30.13 0.40
C VAL A 12 -24.46 29.82 1.79
N ALA A 13 -25.35 29.65 2.77
CA ALA A 13 -24.97 29.23 4.11
C ALA A 13 -24.54 27.76 4.05
N PHE A 14 -23.24 27.52 3.92
CA PHE A 14 -22.63 26.20 4.03
C PHE A 14 -22.33 25.90 5.51
N GLU A 15 -23.36 25.92 6.34
CA GLU A 15 -23.25 25.46 7.73
C GLU A 15 -23.49 23.95 7.72
N ARG A 16 -22.49 23.17 7.28
CA ARG A 16 -22.44 21.75 7.66
C ARG A 16 -21.84 21.74 9.07
N PRO A 17 -22.63 21.51 10.14
CA PRO A 17 -22.02 21.31 11.44
C PRO A 17 -21.07 20.13 11.30
N TRP A 18 -19.81 20.36 11.66
CA TRP A 18 -18.85 19.29 11.88
C TRP A 18 -19.49 18.37 12.91
N GLN A 19 -20.14 17.30 12.45
CA GLN A 19 -20.59 16.24 13.31
C GLN A 19 -19.33 15.44 13.59
N PRO A 20 -18.70 15.53 14.78
CA PRO A 20 -17.75 14.50 15.15
C PRO A 20 -18.54 13.21 15.04
N SER A 21 -18.15 12.33 14.12
CA SER A 21 -18.72 10.98 14.09
C SER A 21 -18.40 10.39 15.45
N ALA A 22 -19.39 10.44 16.36
CA ALA A 22 -19.30 9.82 17.64
C ALA A 22 -18.89 8.37 17.36
N PHE A 23 -17.96 7.89 18.16
CA PHE A 23 -17.44 6.53 18.18
C PHE A 23 -18.60 5.58 18.54
N SER A 24 -19.59 5.49 17.67
CA SER A 24 -20.73 4.63 17.84
C SER A 24 -20.20 3.23 17.59
N PHE A 25 -20.17 2.43 18.66
CA PHE A 25 -19.88 1.01 18.62
C PHE A 25 -20.98 0.33 17.80
N TYR A 26 -20.85 0.39 16.48
CA TYR A 26 -21.69 -0.37 15.57
C TYR A 26 -21.23 -1.83 15.68
N LEU A 27 -22.13 -2.76 16.03
CA LEU A 27 -21.82 -4.18 16.11
C LEU A 27 -21.03 -4.73 14.89
N PRO A 28 -21.26 -4.25 13.64
CA PRO A 28 -20.42 -4.56 12.50
C PRO A 28 -18.97 -4.09 12.61
N SER A 29 -18.68 -2.92 13.20
CA SER A 29 -17.29 -2.45 13.37
C SER A 29 -16.53 -3.32 14.36
N LEU A 30 -17.19 -3.81 15.42
CA LEU A 30 -16.58 -4.75 16.37
C LEU A 30 -16.20 -6.07 15.67
N LEU A 31 -17.12 -6.63 14.86
CA LEU A 31 -16.83 -7.86 14.10
C LEU A 31 -15.66 -7.66 13.13
N MET A 32 -15.62 -6.53 12.42
CA MET A 32 -14.51 -6.21 11.52
C MET A 32 -13.19 -6.05 12.29
N THR A 33 -13.20 -5.39 13.45
CA THR A 33 -12.01 -5.29 14.30
C THR A 33 -11.54 -6.65 14.79
N VAL A 34 -12.44 -7.52 15.25
CA VAL A 34 -12.08 -8.88 15.70
C VAL A 34 -11.52 -9.70 14.53
N LEU A 35 -12.16 -9.65 13.36
CA LEU A 35 -11.65 -10.32 12.15
C LEU A 35 -10.25 -9.82 11.77
N LEU A 36 -10.03 -8.50 11.78
CA LEU A 36 -8.71 -7.93 11.53
C LEU A 36 -7.67 -8.38 12.55
N LEU A 37 -8.03 -8.47 13.83
CA LEU A 37 -7.14 -8.98 14.88
C LEU A 37 -6.80 -10.46 14.67
N ILE A 38 -7.77 -11.27 14.27
CA ILE A 38 -7.53 -12.69 13.95
C ILE A 38 -6.58 -12.81 12.75
N VAL A 39 -6.85 -12.08 11.66
CA VAL A 39 -5.97 -12.08 10.47
C VAL A 39 -4.57 -11.58 10.84
N ALA A 40 -4.48 -10.49 11.59
CA ALA A 40 -3.21 -9.97 12.08
C ALA A 40 -2.48 -11.01 12.94
N PHE A 41 -3.17 -11.69 13.85
CA PHE A 41 -2.58 -12.76 14.65
C PHE A 41 -2.06 -13.92 13.79
N LEU A 42 -2.84 -14.38 12.80
CA LEU A 42 -2.46 -15.44 11.88
C LEU A 42 -1.24 -15.08 11.01
N VAL A 43 -1.09 -13.81 10.62
CA VAL A 43 0.03 -13.34 9.79
C VAL A 43 1.25 -13.00 10.64
N LEU A 44 1.07 -12.27 11.74
CA LEU A 44 2.17 -11.80 12.58
C LEU A 44 2.81 -12.94 13.35
N THR A 45 2.06 -13.97 13.76
CA THR A 45 2.65 -15.12 14.49
C THR A 45 3.76 -15.81 13.70
N PRO A 46 3.55 -16.30 12.46
CA PRO A 46 4.62 -16.93 11.69
C PRO A 46 5.72 -15.95 11.29
N LEU A 47 5.42 -14.66 11.08
CA LEU A 47 6.45 -13.65 10.79
C LEU A 47 7.35 -13.40 12.00
N CYS A 48 6.78 -13.25 13.20
CA CYS A 48 7.53 -13.12 14.44
C CYS A 48 8.37 -14.36 14.68
N LEU A 49 7.78 -15.56 14.53
CA LEU A 49 8.53 -16.81 14.64
C LEU A 49 9.66 -16.89 13.61
N MET A 50 9.44 -16.48 12.36
CA MET A 50 10.49 -16.43 11.34
C MET A 50 11.63 -15.50 11.75
N ILE A 51 11.32 -14.30 12.25
CA ILE A 51 12.32 -13.34 12.71
C ILE A 51 13.09 -13.91 13.89
N PHE A 52 12.41 -14.46 14.90
CA PHE A 52 13.08 -15.10 16.04
C PHE A 52 13.98 -16.24 15.58
N ASN A 53 13.45 -17.20 14.81
CA ASN A 53 14.22 -18.33 14.30
C ASN A 53 15.39 -17.91 13.39
N SER A 54 15.34 -16.74 12.76
CA SER A 54 16.46 -16.21 11.97
C SER A 54 17.72 -15.92 12.81
N PHE A 55 17.59 -15.73 14.12
CA PHE A 55 18.72 -15.56 15.05
C PHE A 55 19.21 -16.88 15.63
N GLN A 56 18.52 -17.99 15.38
CA GLN A 56 18.97 -19.30 15.83
C GLN A 56 20.03 -19.84 14.86
N THR A 57 21.24 -20.07 15.36
CA THR A 57 22.37 -20.55 14.55
C THR A 57 22.65 -22.05 14.74
N ALA A 58 21.98 -22.67 15.70
CA ALA A 58 22.04 -24.11 15.95
C ALA A 58 21.47 -24.94 14.78
N ARG A 59 22.12 -26.06 14.48
CA ARG A 59 21.63 -27.03 13.49
C ARG A 59 20.37 -27.74 13.99
N PRO A 60 19.49 -28.21 13.09
CA PRO A 60 18.36 -29.04 13.50
C PRO A 60 18.82 -30.22 14.37
N GLY A 61 18.21 -30.38 15.56
CA GLY A 61 18.55 -31.44 16.52
C GLY A 61 19.67 -31.10 17.52
N GLN A 62 20.20 -29.87 17.51
CA GLN A 62 21.12 -29.36 18.52
C GLN A 62 20.40 -28.42 19.51
N PRO A 63 20.94 -28.22 20.74
CA PRO A 63 20.41 -27.21 21.65
C PRO A 63 20.42 -25.83 20.98
N VAL A 64 19.38 -25.04 21.26
CA VAL A 64 19.19 -23.72 20.66
C VAL A 64 20.36 -22.81 21.04
N VAL A 65 21.04 -22.30 20.01
CA VAL A 65 22.09 -21.29 20.14
C VAL A 65 21.61 -20.05 19.40
N TRP A 66 21.58 -18.93 20.10
CA TRP A 66 21.22 -17.63 19.56
C TRP A 66 22.47 -16.88 19.14
N GLY A 67 22.47 -16.26 17.96
CA GLY A 67 23.63 -15.55 17.44
C GLY A 67 23.32 -14.74 16.19
N LEU A 68 24.33 -13.98 15.75
CA LEU A 68 24.28 -13.17 14.53
C LEU A 68 25.08 -13.79 13.38
N GLU A 69 25.69 -14.96 13.58
CA GLU A 69 26.53 -15.59 12.54
C GLU A 69 25.73 -15.86 11.25
N GLY A 70 24.45 -16.22 11.37
CA GLY A 70 23.56 -16.40 10.22
C GLY A 70 23.42 -15.13 9.38
N TRP A 71 23.26 -13.98 10.03
CA TRP A 71 23.16 -12.67 9.37
C TRP A 71 24.49 -12.25 8.75
N VAL A 72 25.61 -12.41 9.46
CA VAL A 72 26.95 -12.14 8.91
C VAL A 72 27.18 -13.00 7.67
N LYS A 73 26.88 -14.30 7.73
CA LYS A 73 27.01 -15.21 6.59
C LYS A 73 26.11 -14.81 5.42
N ALA A 74 24.87 -14.44 5.70
CA ALA A 74 23.93 -13.98 4.66
C ALA A 74 24.47 -12.75 3.90
N PHE A 75 25.00 -11.77 4.63
CA PHE A 75 25.51 -10.52 4.05
C PHE A 75 26.95 -10.58 3.54
N THR A 76 27.70 -11.65 3.81
CA THR A 76 29.05 -11.87 3.29
C THR A 76 29.08 -12.85 2.13
N THR A 77 27.99 -13.59 1.90
CA THR A 77 27.89 -14.54 0.78
C THR A 77 27.66 -13.78 -0.53
N PRO A 78 28.61 -13.79 -1.49
CA PRO A 78 28.52 -12.98 -2.71
C PRO A 78 27.29 -13.31 -3.56
N GLY A 79 26.86 -14.59 -3.57
CA GLY A 79 25.68 -15.04 -4.29
C GLY A 79 24.39 -14.40 -3.78
N ILE A 80 24.25 -14.24 -2.46
CA ILE A 80 23.07 -13.62 -1.84
C ILE A 80 23.02 -12.13 -2.18
N ILE A 81 24.15 -11.44 -2.02
CA ILE A 81 24.25 -10.01 -2.37
C ILE A 81 23.89 -9.80 -3.84
N LYS A 82 24.47 -10.59 -4.75
CA LYS A 82 24.18 -10.51 -6.19
C LYS A 82 22.70 -10.76 -6.49
N ALA A 83 22.07 -11.72 -5.82
CA ALA A 83 20.64 -11.99 -5.99
C ALA A 83 19.80 -10.79 -5.54
N ILE A 84 20.09 -10.22 -4.36
CA ILE A 84 19.40 -9.03 -3.83
C ILE A 84 19.52 -7.85 -4.80
N THR A 85 20.73 -7.55 -5.26
CA THR A 85 20.97 -6.42 -6.17
C THR A 85 20.29 -6.62 -7.52
N ASN A 86 20.29 -7.84 -8.05
CA ASN A 86 19.61 -8.16 -9.30
C ASN A 86 18.11 -7.97 -9.18
N THR A 87 17.49 -8.50 -8.12
CA THR A 87 16.05 -8.36 -7.89
C THR A 87 15.66 -6.90 -7.71
N PHE A 88 16.42 -6.14 -6.93
CA PHE A 88 16.13 -4.72 -6.71
C PHE A 88 16.28 -3.91 -8.00
N THR A 89 17.37 -4.13 -8.75
CA THR A 89 17.61 -3.44 -10.02
C THR A 89 16.52 -3.77 -11.04
N LEU A 90 16.14 -5.05 -11.15
CA LEU A 90 15.08 -5.49 -12.05
C LEU A 90 13.72 -4.89 -11.65
N ALA A 91 13.39 -4.90 -10.36
CA ALA A 91 12.15 -4.33 -9.86
C ALA A 91 12.09 -2.82 -10.12
N ALA A 92 13.17 -2.08 -9.84
CA ALA A 92 13.24 -0.65 -10.07
C ALA A 92 13.12 -0.29 -11.57
N ALA A 93 13.85 -1.01 -12.44
CA ALA A 93 13.75 -0.82 -13.88
C ALA A 93 12.34 -1.08 -14.40
N ARG A 94 11.73 -2.21 -13.98
CA ARG A 94 10.35 -2.55 -14.35
C ARG A 94 9.36 -1.50 -13.84
N GLN A 95 9.49 -1.06 -12.60
CA GLN A 95 8.60 -0.07 -11.99
C GLN A 95 8.71 1.27 -12.70
N ALA A 96 9.92 1.73 -13.04
CA ALA A 96 10.13 2.96 -13.77
C ALA A 96 9.46 2.93 -15.15
N ILE A 97 9.66 1.84 -15.90
CA ILE A 97 9.02 1.67 -17.22
C ILE A 97 7.50 1.62 -17.07
N ALA A 98 6.99 0.82 -16.12
CA ALA A 98 5.55 0.68 -15.90
C ALA A 98 4.90 2.01 -15.48
N LEU A 99 5.55 2.79 -14.62
CA LEU A 99 5.06 4.10 -14.21
C LEU A 99 5.05 5.10 -15.37
N LEU A 100 6.13 5.16 -16.16
CA LEU A 100 6.20 6.07 -17.30
C LEU A 100 5.14 5.74 -18.35
N VAL A 101 5.05 4.47 -18.75
CA VAL A 101 4.09 4.00 -19.76
C VAL A 101 2.66 4.14 -19.24
N GLY A 102 2.38 3.67 -18.02
CA GLY A 102 1.06 3.76 -17.41
C GLY A 102 0.60 5.20 -17.21
N SER A 103 1.49 6.09 -16.74
CA SER A 103 1.16 7.52 -16.59
C SER A 103 0.92 8.20 -17.93
N TYR A 104 1.69 7.85 -18.96
CA TYR A 104 1.51 8.38 -20.31
C TYR A 104 0.14 7.99 -20.89
N PHE A 105 -0.25 6.72 -20.79
CA PHE A 105 -1.56 6.27 -21.24
C PHE A 105 -2.69 6.88 -20.42
N ALA A 106 -2.55 6.94 -19.10
CA ALA A 106 -3.53 7.60 -18.24
C ALA A 106 -3.74 9.08 -18.61
N TRP A 107 -2.65 9.82 -18.88
CA TRP A 107 -2.72 11.20 -19.34
C TRP A 107 -3.43 11.32 -20.71
N LEU A 108 -3.08 10.43 -21.65
CA LEU A 108 -3.63 10.45 -23.00
C LEU A 108 -5.15 10.18 -23.01
N ILE A 109 -5.64 9.24 -22.20
CA ILE A 109 -7.08 8.99 -22.03
C ILE A 109 -7.76 10.18 -21.35
N ALA A 110 -7.14 10.76 -20.31
CA ALA A 110 -7.75 11.85 -19.55
C ALA A 110 -7.82 13.18 -20.32
N ARG A 111 -6.86 13.45 -21.21
CA ARG A 111 -6.68 14.77 -21.85
C ARG A 111 -6.85 14.80 -23.37
N THR A 112 -6.90 13.65 -24.04
CA THR A 112 -7.04 13.59 -25.51
C THR A 112 -8.33 12.85 -25.90
N ASP A 113 -9.07 13.41 -26.86
CA ASP A 113 -10.23 12.74 -27.47
C ASP A 113 -9.77 11.76 -28.55
N ILE A 114 -9.33 10.58 -28.11
CA ILE A 114 -8.90 9.49 -28.99
C ILE A 114 -10.07 8.57 -29.40
N PRO A 115 -10.17 8.17 -30.69
CA PRO A 115 -11.07 7.09 -31.08
C PRO A 115 -10.62 5.78 -30.41
N LEU A 116 -11.57 4.95 -29.95
CA LEU A 116 -11.38 3.75 -29.09
C LEU A 116 -11.19 4.00 -27.56
N LYS A 117 -11.54 5.18 -27.04
CA LYS A 117 -11.48 5.49 -25.60
C LYS A 117 -12.11 4.41 -24.69
N GLY A 118 -13.29 3.89 -25.05
CA GLY A 118 -13.99 2.87 -24.26
C GLY A 118 -13.30 1.50 -24.19
N THR A 119 -12.62 1.07 -25.27
CA THR A 119 -11.86 -0.19 -25.26
C THR A 119 -10.58 -0.05 -24.44
N LEU A 120 -9.96 1.13 -24.47
CA LEU A 120 -8.77 1.44 -23.67
C LEU A 120 -9.09 1.64 -22.18
N GLU A 121 -10.27 2.21 -21.85
CA GLU A 121 -10.76 2.30 -20.47
C GLU A 121 -11.09 0.92 -19.86
N PHE A 122 -11.49 -0.06 -20.67
CA PHE A 122 -11.77 -1.42 -20.19
C PHE A 122 -10.50 -2.29 -20.03
N LEU A 123 -9.47 -2.04 -20.85
CA LEU A 123 -8.22 -2.81 -20.85
C LEU A 123 -7.18 -2.32 -19.83
N PHE A 124 -7.37 -1.14 -19.25
CA PHE A 124 -6.51 -0.53 -18.24
C PHE A 124 -7.10 -0.71 -16.84
#